data_AF-A0A9P3ZR78-F1
#
_entry.id   AF-A0A9P3ZR78-F1
#
_cell.length_a   1.000
_cell.length_b   1.000
_cell.length_c   1.000
_cell.angle_alpha   90.00
_cell.angle_beta   90.00
_cell.angle_gamma   90.00
#
_symmetry.space_group_name_H-M   'P 1'
#
loop_
_entity.id
_entity.type
_entity.pdbx_description
1 polymer ?
#
loop_
_entity_poly.entity_id
_entity_poly.type
_entity_poly.pdbx_seq_one_letter_code
_entity_poly.pdbx_strand_id
1 'polypeptide(L)'
;MNTPSEATRQEKVMAPSKSTELAVSLDNLALEAQQALSCKGSFEKAINMGIAMNRLRDALTPEIMKSIMKLKGSQLGFRTDECQPTQYKEGISYGVDAVRECLIVATCMGLSPVGNQWNILAGRTYVTKEGMTYLLKNLDGLTNLKMVYHPAEIKESSTSGISKQGKEYQKIEREGLVRVDMSWEFKGVPDSETLEFCIRVNNGMSQDAIIGKAERKAKAWLYSHLTDTIISDGEVEDGREMRNATPDSGTQKPKAGNPLAGAAVPPPVAAAPKQEEKPIEPEVVSSPPPAADLKLEPETSVSVADLEKLLQAHGVSMPQVVKFCQSQQIYYVQGASREETFPPKTLEWLVANFNQVIAWVGASGK
;
A
#
# COMPACT_ATOMS: atom_id res chain seq x y z
N MET A 1 -49.84 11.97 53.07
CA MET A 1 -49.20 12.05 51.74
C MET A 1 -47.78 11.52 51.92
N ASN A 2 -47.54 10.26 51.52
CA ASN A 2 -46.23 9.62 51.56
C ASN A 2 -45.63 9.69 50.15
N THR A 3 -44.51 10.39 50.01
CA THR A 3 -43.62 10.28 48.84
C THR A 3 -42.58 9.19 49.14
N PRO A 4 -42.45 8.14 48.32
CA PRO A 4 -41.40 7.16 48.48
C PRO A 4 -40.08 7.65 47.88
N SER A 5 -39.01 7.33 48.62
CA SER A 5 -37.59 7.44 48.32
C SER A 5 -37.24 6.88 46.93
N GLU A 6 -36.54 7.67 46.13
CA GLU A 6 -35.99 7.26 44.84
C GLU A 6 -34.78 6.35 45.11
N ALA A 7 -35.00 5.05 44.90
CA ALA A 7 -34.04 3.99 45.12
C ALA A 7 -32.83 4.14 44.19
N THR A 8 -31.65 4.05 44.80
CA THR A 8 -30.33 3.87 44.20
C THR A 8 -30.38 2.89 43.01
N ARG A 9 -30.36 3.43 41.79
CA ARG A 9 -30.14 2.66 40.57
C ARG A 9 -28.66 2.26 40.53
N GLN A 10 -28.34 1.13 41.16
CA GLN A 10 -27.02 0.51 41.02
C GLN A 10 -26.77 0.24 39.52
N GLU A 11 -25.82 0.94 38.93
CA GLU A 11 -25.22 0.58 37.66
C GLU A 11 -24.61 -0.82 37.81
N LYS A 12 -25.30 -1.81 37.27
CA LYS A 12 -24.75 -3.15 37.09
C LYS A 12 -23.69 -3.04 35.98
N VAL A 13 -22.45 -2.75 36.37
CA VAL A 13 -21.28 -2.87 35.50
C VAL A 13 -21.27 -4.31 34.98
N MET A 14 -21.60 -4.46 33.70
CA MET A 14 -21.78 -5.75 33.05
C MET A 14 -20.38 -6.36 32.88
N ALA A 15 -20.13 -7.51 33.50
CA ALA A 15 -18.87 -8.25 33.30
C ALA A 15 -18.65 -8.52 31.80
N PRO A 16 -17.41 -8.44 31.29
CA PRO A 16 -17.14 -8.67 29.88
C PRO A 16 -17.62 -10.07 29.51
N SER A 17 -18.52 -10.15 28.54
CA SER A 17 -18.92 -11.44 27.97
C SER A 17 -17.71 -12.10 27.30
N LYS A 18 -17.71 -13.43 27.16
CA LYS A 18 -16.69 -14.14 26.36
C LYS A 18 -16.50 -13.56 24.95
N SER A 19 -17.54 -12.96 24.36
CA SER A 19 -17.45 -12.27 23.07
C SER A 19 -16.61 -10.98 23.14
N THR A 20 -16.61 -10.30 24.28
CA THR A 20 -15.83 -9.07 24.51
C THR A 20 -14.35 -9.40 24.68
N GLU A 21 -14.02 -10.46 25.43
CA GLU A 21 -12.64 -10.93 25.58
C GLU A 21 -12.02 -11.37 24.24
N LEU A 22 -12.79 -12.08 23.41
CA LEU A 22 -12.37 -12.46 22.06
C LEU A 22 -12.17 -11.26 21.14
N ALA A 23 -13.05 -10.25 21.21
CA ALA A 23 -12.90 -9.02 20.44
C ALA A 23 -11.61 -8.27 20.82
N VAL A 24 -11.35 -8.11 22.11
CA VAL A 24 -10.10 -7.49 22.61
C VAL A 24 -8.86 -8.26 22.15
N SER A 25 -8.92 -9.59 22.15
CA SER A 25 -7.82 -10.42 21.63
C SER A 25 -7.56 -10.18 20.14
N LEU A 26 -8.63 -10.09 19.32
CA LEU A 26 -8.52 -9.78 17.90
C LEU A 26 -7.97 -8.37 17.65
N ASP A 27 -8.39 -7.39 18.45
CA ASP A 27 -7.90 -6.01 18.36
C ASP A 27 -6.40 -5.93 18.69
N ASN A 28 -5.93 -6.71 19.68
CA ASN A 28 -4.50 -6.80 19.98
C ASN A 28 -3.71 -7.45 18.85
N LEU A 29 -4.23 -8.53 18.23
CA LEU A 29 -3.60 -9.15 17.06
C LEU A 29 -3.57 -8.21 15.84
N ALA A 30 -4.61 -7.40 15.67
CA ALA A 30 -4.64 -6.37 14.65
C ALA A 30 -3.54 -5.32 14.88
N LEU A 31 -3.37 -4.89 16.13
CA LEU A 31 -2.32 -3.94 16.51
C LEU A 31 -0.92 -4.52 16.29
N GLU A 32 -0.69 -5.80 16.63
CA GLU A 32 0.57 -6.50 16.34
C GLU A 32 0.87 -6.50 14.82
N ALA A 33 -0.15 -6.76 13.98
CA ALA A 33 0.00 -6.75 12.53
C ALA A 33 0.36 -5.36 11.98
N GLN A 34 -0.23 -4.30 12.55
CA GLN A 34 0.08 -2.91 12.18
C GLN A 34 1.49 -2.52 12.63
N GLN A 35 1.92 -2.94 13.82
CA GLN A 35 3.28 -2.71 14.31
C GLN A 35 4.33 -3.42 13.43
N ALA A 36 4.02 -4.61 12.90
CA ALA A 36 4.90 -5.32 11.98
C ALA A 36 5.23 -4.52 10.70
N LEU A 37 4.31 -3.66 10.22
CA LEU A 37 4.56 -2.76 9.08
C LEU A 37 5.59 -1.67 9.39
N SER A 38 5.76 -1.34 10.68
CA SER A 38 6.63 -0.28 11.18
C SER A 38 8.07 -0.75 11.44
N CYS A 39 8.37 -2.05 11.34
CA CYS A 39 9.74 -2.57 11.50
C CYS A 39 10.71 -1.93 10.49
N LYS A 40 12.00 -1.74 10.80
CA LYS A 40 12.93 -1.11 9.84
C LYS A 40 13.42 -2.07 8.76
N GLY A 41 13.63 -3.34 9.08
CA GLY A 41 14.16 -4.34 8.15
C GLY A 41 13.09 -4.95 7.23
N SER A 42 13.38 -5.07 5.93
CA SER A 42 12.44 -5.64 4.94
C SER A 42 12.05 -7.10 5.23
N PHE A 43 13.02 -7.94 5.61
CA PHE A 43 12.75 -9.34 5.98
C PHE A 43 12.03 -9.46 7.32
N GLU A 44 12.37 -8.63 8.29
CA GLU A 44 11.69 -8.59 9.58
C GLU A 44 10.21 -8.21 9.41
N LYS A 45 9.92 -7.17 8.60
CA LYS A 45 8.55 -6.83 8.20
C LYS A 45 7.83 -8.04 7.61
N ALA A 46 8.44 -8.72 6.64
CA ALA A 46 7.83 -9.86 5.94
C ALA A 46 7.53 -11.03 6.89
N ILE A 47 8.49 -11.39 7.76
CA ILE A 47 8.34 -12.48 8.73
C ILE A 47 7.26 -12.12 9.77
N ASN A 48 7.34 -10.94 10.36
CA ASN A 48 6.39 -10.51 11.39
C ASN A 48 4.97 -10.36 10.82
N MET A 49 4.83 -9.83 9.61
CA MET A 49 3.54 -9.78 8.91
C MET A 49 2.99 -11.19 8.65
N GLY A 50 3.82 -12.12 8.17
CA GLY A 50 3.41 -13.50 7.94
C GLY A 50 2.93 -14.19 9.23
N ILE A 51 3.63 -13.98 10.34
CA ILE A 51 3.23 -14.49 11.66
C ILE A 51 1.90 -13.88 12.11
N ALA A 52 1.76 -12.55 12.02
CA ALA A 52 0.55 -11.85 12.42
C ALA A 52 -0.68 -12.28 11.59
N MET A 53 -0.52 -12.39 10.27
CA MET A 53 -1.58 -12.90 9.39
C MET A 53 -2.00 -14.33 9.75
N ASN A 54 -1.06 -15.22 10.08
CA ASN A 54 -1.40 -16.58 10.51
C ASN A 54 -2.14 -16.59 11.84
N ARG A 55 -1.71 -15.79 12.82
CA ARG A 55 -2.43 -15.64 14.10
C ARG A 55 -3.85 -15.11 13.89
N LEU A 56 -4.04 -14.15 12.98
CA LEU A 56 -5.36 -13.64 12.63
C LEU A 56 -6.22 -14.73 11.97
N ARG A 57 -5.66 -15.57 11.08
CA ARG A 57 -6.39 -16.71 10.49
C ARG A 57 -6.86 -17.68 11.57
N ASP A 58 -6.01 -18.02 12.52
CA ASP A 58 -6.31 -18.94 13.61
C ASP A 58 -7.38 -18.35 14.56
N ALA A 59 -7.29 -17.05 14.85
CA ALA A 59 -8.23 -16.36 15.73
C ALA A 59 -9.61 -16.14 15.06
N LEU A 60 -9.68 -16.01 13.73
CA LEU A 60 -10.93 -15.90 12.96
C LEU A 60 -11.60 -17.27 12.77
N THR A 61 -12.01 -17.85 13.91
CA THR A 61 -12.70 -19.15 13.99
C THR A 61 -14.01 -19.18 13.19
N PRO A 62 -14.54 -20.37 12.84
CA PRO A 62 -15.81 -20.49 12.12
C PRO A 62 -16.99 -19.75 12.77
N GLU A 63 -17.08 -19.74 14.10
CA GLU A 63 -18.16 -19.06 14.83
C GLU A 63 -18.03 -17.53 14.76
N ILE A 64 -16.81 -17.00 14.83
CA ILE A 64 -16.56 -15.56 14.64
C ILE A 64 -16.89 -15.18 13.19
N MET A 65 -16.40 -15.96 12.22
CA MET A 65 -16.68 -15.72 10.82
C MET A 65 -18.18 -15.79 10.49
N LYS A 66 -18.96 -16.63 11.16
CA LYS A 66 -20.42 -16.63 11.01
C LYS A 66 -21.05 -15.28 11.36
N SER A 67 -20.50 -14.57 12.34
CA SER A 67 -20.95 -13.22 12.71
C SER A 67 -20.50 -12.18 11.68
N ILE A 68 -19.25 -12.24 11.23
CA ILE A 68 -18.74 -11.36 10.16
C ILE A 68 -19.49 -11.56 8.85
N MET A 69 -19.83 -12.79 8.49
CA MET A 69 -20.59 -13.10 7.27
C MET A 69 -21.99 -12.48 7.26
N LYS A 70 -22.58 -12.20 8.44
CA LYS A 70 -23.85 -11.45 8.52
C LYS A 70 -23.69 -9.97 8.19
N LEU A 71 -22.48 -9.43 8.27
CA LEU A 71 -22.16 -8.06 7.87
C LEU A 71 -21.98 -7.93 6.34
N LYS A 72 -21.73 -9.05 5.64
CA LYS A 72 -21.56 -9.09 4.18
C LYS A 72 -22.80 -8.57 3.46
N GLY A 73 -22.62 -7.58 2.58
CA GLY A 73 -23.69 -6.97 1.80
C GLY A 73 -24.56 -5.97 2.58
N SER A 74 -24.23 -5.69 3.84
CA SER A 74 -24.98 -4.74 4.66
C SER A 74 -24.38 -3.34 4.63
N GLN A 75 -25.21 -2.32 4.86
CA GLN A 75 -24.74 -0.92 4.91
C GLN A 75 -23.83 -0.63 6.11
N LEU A 76 -24.05 -1.31 7.24
CA LEU A 76 -23.25 -1.16 8.46
C LEU A 76 -22.00 -2.04 8.47
N GLY A 77 -21.94 -3.05 7.61
CA GLY A 77 -20.82 -3.96 7.46
C GLY A 77 -19.89 -3.55 6.33
N PHE A 78 -19.81 -4.41 5.31
CA PHE A 78 -19.05 -4.19 4.08
C PHE A 78 -19.86 -4.68 2.87
N ARG A 79 -19.63 -4.06 1.72
CA ARG A 79 -20.27 -4.42 0.45
C ARG A 79 -19.36 -5.30 -0.41
N THR A 80 -19.98 -5.99 -1.35
CA THR A 80 -19.28 -6.83 -2.33
C THR A 80 -19.86 -6.60 -3.73
N ASP A 81 -19.11 -6.92 -4.78
CA ASP A 81 -19.57 -6.97 -6.17
C ASP A 81 -20.16 -8.33 -6.56
N GLU A 82 -20.64 -9.10 -5.58
CA GLU A 82 -21.33 -10.36 -5.83
C GLU A 82 -22.55 -10.16 -6.71
N CYS A 83 -22.70 -11.01 -7.71
CA CYS A 83 -23.82 -10.96 -8.64
C CYS A 83 -24.34 -12.37 -8.93
N GLN A 84 -25.65 -12.46 -9.13
CA GLN A 84 -26.26 -13.70 -9.61
C GLN A 84 -25.81 -13.97 -11.05
N PRO A 85 -25.66 -15.26 -11.43
CA PRO A 85 -25.36 -15.61 -12.81
C PRO A 85 -26.49 -15.10 -13.72
N THR A 86 -26.09 -14.53 -14.85
CA THR A 86 -27.00 -14.14 -15.93
C THR A 86 -26.63 -14.92 -17.19
N GLN A 87 -27.48 -14.87 -18.22
CA GLN A 87 -27.16 -15.47 -19.52
C GLN A 87 -25.90 -14.89 -20.20
N TYR A 88 -25.39 -13.74 -19.73
CA TYR A 88 -24.24 -13.05 -20.32
C TYR A 88 -23.01 -12.98 -19.41
N LYS A 89 -23.15 -13.28 -18.11
CA LYS A 89 -22.07 -13.14 -17.12
C LYS A 89 -22.20 -14.20 -16.04
N GLU A 90 -21.09 -14.89 -15.74
CA GLU A 90 -21.00 -15.81 -14.61
C GLU A 90 -21.27 -15.07 -13.29
N GLY A 91 -21.93 -15.77 -12.36
CA GLY A 91 -22.18 -15.24 -11.03
C GLY A 91 -20.90 -15.21 -10.21
N ILE A 92 -20.75 -14.17 -9.39
CA ILE A 92 -19.62 -14.01 -8.46
C ILE A 92 -20.18 -14.16 -7.05
N SER A 93 -19.58 -15.04 -6.24
CA SER A 93 -19.89 -15.14 -4.81
C SER A 93 -18.62 -15.38 -3.99
N TYR A 94 -18.53 -14.71 -2.83
CA TYR A 94 -17.42 -14.83 -1.90
C TYR A 94 -17.83 -15.69 -0.69
N GLY A 95 -17.16 -16.83 -0.58
CA GLY A 95 -17.27 -17.74 0.57
C GLY A 95 -16.51 -17.23 1.79
N VAL A 96 -16.59 -17.99 2.89
CA VAL A 96 -15.99 -17.64 4.18
C VAL A 96 -14.49 -17.37 4.06
N ASP A 97 -13.76 -18.18 3.29
CA ASP A 97 -12.30 -18.04 3.17
C ASP A 97 -11.91 -16.76 2.43
N ALA A 98 -12.61 -16.43 1.34
CA ALA A 98 -12.37 -15.17 0.60
C ALA A 98 -12.64 -13.94 1.48
N VAL A 99 -13.73 -13.98 2.25
CA VAL A 99 -14.06 -12.91 3.21
C VAL A 99 -13.03 -12.83 4.33
N ARG A 100 -12.57 -13.97 4.86
CA ARG A 100 -11.54 -14.04 5.92
C ARG A 100 -10.25 -13.37 5.46
N GLU A 101 -9.75 -13.73 4.28
CA GLU A 101 -8.51 -13.15 3.74
C GLU A 101 -8.66 -11.64 3.49
N CYS A 102 -9.80 -11.20 2.94
CA CYS A 102 -10.02 -9.77 2.72
C CYS A 102 -10.12 -8.97 4.03
N LEU A 103 -10.77 -9.55 5.06
CA LEU A 103 -10.85 -8.97 6.40
C LEU A 103 -9.46 -8.85 7.02
N ILE A 104 -8.63 -9.89 6.93
CA ILE A 104 -7.26 -9.85 7.48
C ILE A 104 -6.47 -8.70 6.86
N VAL A 105 -6.51 -8.55 5.53
CA VAL A 105 -5.86 -7.43 4.84
C VAL A 105 -6.40 -6.09 5.35
N ALA A 106 -7.72 -5.93 5.45
CA ALA A 106 -8.34 -4.70 5.95
C ALA A 106 -7.88 -4.37 7.38
N THR A 107 -7.87 -5.37 8.26
CA THR A 107 -7.42 -5.25 9.65
C THR A 107 -5.95 -4.88 9.76
N CYS A 108 -5.07 -5.49 8.96
CA CYS A 108 -3.65 -5.13 8.90
C CYS A 108 -3.44 -3.68 8.43
N MET A 109 -4.35 -3.15 7.60
CA MET A 109 -4.35 -1.74 7.19
C MET A 109 -4.93 -0.78 8.24
N GLY A 110 -5.47 -1.29 9.35
CA GLY A 110 -6.11 -0.48 10.40
C GLY A 110 -7.59 -0.18 10.16
N LEU A 111 -8.27 -0.93 9.30
CA LEU A 111 -9.69 -0.74 9.01
C LEU A 111 -10.57 -1.63 9.89
N SER A 112 -11.78 -1.15 10.17
CA SER A 112 -12.79 -1.85 10.96
C SER A 112 -13.67 -2.78 10.09
N PRO A 113 -14.12 -3.93 10.62
CA PRO A 113 -15.12 -4.78 9.96
C PRO A 113 -16.51 -4.12 9.81
N VAL A 114 -16.72 -2.96 10.43
CA VAL A 114 -17.98 -2.20 10.38
C VAL A 114 -17.79 -0.79 9.83
N GLY A 115 -18.88 -0.16 9.43
CA GLY A 115 -18.90 1.22 8.94
C GLY A 115 -18.52 1.36 7.46
N ASN A 116 -18.66 0.30 6.67
CA ASN A 116 -18.35 0.29 5.23
C ASN A 116 -16.93 0.78 4.93
N GLN A 117 -15.95 0.47 5.79
CA GLN A 117 -14.58 0.96 5.66
C GLN A 117 -13.76 0.23 4.59
N TRP A 118 -14.13 -1.01 4.30
CA TRP A 118 -13.58 -1.81 3.23
C TRP A 118 -14.72 -2.57 2.55
N ASN A 119 -14.49 -2.98 1.31
CA ASN A 119 -15.38 -3.80 0.50
C ASN A 119 -14.57 -4.92 -0.15
N ILE A 120 -15.26 -5.90 -0.74
CA ILE A 120 -14.64 -6.88 -1.63
C ILE A 120 -15.05 -6.52 -3.06
N LEU A 121 -14.07 -6.14 -3.88
CA LEU A 121 -14.27 -5.91 -5.30
C LEU A 121 -13.31 -6.82 -6.07
N ALA A 122 -13.86 -7.61 -6.99
CA ALA A 122 -13.09 -8.56 -7.78
C ALA A 122 -12.16 -9.46 -6.93
N GLY A 123 -12.67 -9.91 -5.78
CA GLY A 123 -11.97 -10.82 -4.87
C GLY A 123 -10.82 -10.19 -4.07
N ARG A 124 -10.72 -8.86 -4.07
CA ARG A 124 -9.68 -8.11 -3.33
C ARG A 124 -10.29 -7.13 -2.34
N THR A 125 -9.54 -6.85 -1.27
CA THR A 125 -9.89 -5.80 -0.32
C THR A 125 -9.80 -4.44 -1.00
N TYR A 126 -10.91 -3.73 -1.02
CA TYR A 126 -11.01 -2.37 -1.53
C TYR A 126 -11.30 -1.41 -0.38
N VAL A 127 -10.37 -0.51 -0.07
CA VAL A 127 -10.60 0.53 0.94
C VAL A 127 -11.55 1.58 0.39
N THR A 128 -12.63 1.85 1.11
CA THR A 128 -13.66 2.80 0.69
C THR A 128 -13.30 4.24 1.06
N LYS A 129 -14.16 5.18 0.66
CA LYS A 129 -14.09 6.56 1.14
C LYS A 129 -14.19 6.62 2.67
N GLU A 130 -15.11 5.88 3.26
CA GLU A 130 -15.34 5.85 4.71
C GLU A 130 -14.11 5.28 5.43
N GLY A 131 -13.49 4.24 4.87
CA GLY A 131 -12.24 3.67 5.40
C GLY A 131 -11.09 4.65 5.35
N MET A 132 -10.87 5.31 4.21
CA MET A 132 -9.82 6.33 4.11
C MET A 132 -10.07 7.51 5.06
N THR A 133 -11.33 7.88 5.26
CA THR A 133 -11.71 8.92 6.24
C THR A 133 -11.38 8.49 7.66
N TYR A 134 -11.65 7.23 8.00
CA TYR A 134 -11.32 6.66 9.31
C TYR A 134 -9.79 6.64 9.52
N LEU A 135 -9.03 6.17 8.53
CA LEU A 135 -7.58 6.11 8.61
C LEU A 135 -6.95 7.50 8.81
N LEU A 136 -7.35 8.50 8.00
CA LEU A 136 -6.85 9.86 8.15
C LEU A 136 -7.26 10.48 9.50
N LYS A 137 -8.49 10.26 9.95
CA LYS A 137 -8.96 10.81 11.23
C LYS A 137 -8.18 10.26 12.43
N ASN A 138 -7.73 9.01 12.35
CA ASN A 138 -6.97 8.36 13.42
C ASN A 138 -5.45 8.40 13.18
N LEU A 139 -4.99 9.09 12.14
CA LEU A 139 -3.58 9.24 11.87
C LEU A 139 -2.98 10.23 12.86
N ASP A 140 -2.06 9.75 13.70
CA ASP A 140 -1.42 10.58 14.71
C ASP A 140 -0.61 11.73 14.07
N GLY A 141 -0.78 12.92 14.62
CA GLY A 141 -0.18 14.15 14.12
C GLY A 141 -0.88 14.80 12.93
N LEU A 142 -1.94 14.23 12.35
CA LEU A 142 -2.72 14.90 11.30
C LEU A 142 -3.82 15.77 11.92
N THR A 143 -3.73 17.08 11.68
CA THR A 143 -4.71 18.08 12.13
C THR A 143 -5.10 19.00 10.98
N ASN A 144 -6.17 19.78 11.19
CA ASN A 144 -6.59 20.85 10.26
C ASN A 144 -6.82 20.43 8.80
N LEU A 145 -7.10 19.14 8.54
CA LEU A 145 -7.39 18.64 7.19
C LEU A 145 -8.65 19.29 6.61
N LYS A 146 -8.47 19.99 5.49
CA LYS A 146 -9.54 20.55 4.68
C LYS A 146 -9.36 20.06 3.25
N MET A 147 -10.45 19.60 2.64
CA MET A 147 -10.49 19.16 1.26
C MET A 147 -11.65 19.84 0.55
N VAL A 148 -11.38 20.46 -0.59
CA VAL A 148 -12.37 21.11 -1.45
C VAL A 148 -12.39 20.35 -2.77
N TYR A 149 -13.55 19.79 -3.09
CA TYR A 149 -13.78 19.04 -4.32
C TYR A 149 -14.48 19.93 -5.33
N HIS A 150 -13.86 20.11 -6.49
CA HIS A 150 -14.45 20.89 -7.57
C HIS A 150 -15.41 20.04 -8.40
N PRO A 151 -16.40 20.66 -9.08
CA PRO A 151 -17.24 19.96 -10.04
C PRO A 151 -16.41 19.19 -11.07
N ALA A 152 -16.86 17.97 -11.42
CA ALA A 152 -16.22 17.18 -12.46
C ALA A 152 -16.38 17.82 -13.84
N GLU A 153 -15.28 18.02 -14.56
CA GLU A 153 -15.29 18.36 -15.98
C GLU A 153 -15.38 17.07 -16.80
N ILE A 154 -16.48 16.88 -17.52
CA ILE A 154 -16.68 15.66 -18.33
C ILE A 154 -16.14 15.89 -19.73
N LYS A 155 -15.13 15.11 -20.10
CA LYS A 155 -14.62 14.99 -21.47
C LYS A 155 -15.22 13.74 -22.10
N GLU A 156 -15.72 13.89 -23.32
CA GLU A 156 -16.25 12.79 -24.11
C GLU A 156 -15.34 12.55 -25.32
N SER A 157 -14.91 11.30 -25.50
CA SER A 157 -14.19 10.87 -26.69
C SER A 157 -14.99 9.76 -27.36
N SER A 158 -15.15 9.86 -28.67
CA SER A 158 -15.80 8.81 -29.46
C SER A 158 -14.80 8.12 -30.37
N THR A 159 -14.75 6.81 -30.32
CA THR A 159 -13.97 5.97 -31.22
C THR A 159 -14.93 5.18 -32.12
N SER A 160 -14.88 5.42 -33.42
CA SER A 160 -15.63 4.65 -34.42
C SER A 160 -14.80 3.45 -34.89
N GLY A 161 -15.45 2.31 -35.12
CA GLY A 161 -14.80 1.12 -35.63
C GLY A 161 -15.75 0.17 -36.31
N ILE A 162 -15.20 -0.84 -36.96
CA ILE A 162 -15.97 -1.92 -37.58
C ILE A 162 -15.81 -3.15 -36.68
N SER A 163 -16.93 -3.68 -36.20
CA SER A 163 -16.97 -4.89 -35.37
C SER A 163 -16.51 -6.11 -36.18
N LYS A 164 -16.19 -7.22 -35.50
CA LYS A 164 -15.84 -8.49 -36.14
C LYS A 164 -16.92 -9.03 -37.10
N GLN A 165 -18.15 -8.50 -37.02
CA GLN A 165 -19.30 -8.87 -37.84
C GLN A 165 -19.56 -7.85 -38.97
N GLY A 166 -18.64 -6.92 -39.24
CA GLY A 166 -18.76 -5.92 -40.30
C GLY A 166 -19.71 -4.76 -39.97
N LYS A 167 -20.31 -4.72 -38.78
CA LYS A 167 -21.15 -3.60 -38.34
C LYS A 167 -20.31 -2.45 -37.79
N GLU A 168 -20.57 -1.24 -38.28
CA GLU A 168 -20.04 -0.01 -37.70
C GLU A 168 -20.55 0.16 -36.26
N TYR A 169 -19.66 0.52 -35.36
CA TYR A 169 -19.97 0.85 -33.98
C TYR A 169 -19.25 2.13 -33.59
N GLN A 170 -19.89 2.91 -32.73
CA GLN A 170 -19.28 4.06 -32.07
C GLN A 170 -19.18 3.74 -30.58
N LYS A 171 -17.95 3.70 -30.06
CA LYS A 171 -17.69 3.56 -28.62
C LYS A 171 -17.50 4.95 -28.04
N ILE A 172 -18.42 5.36 -27.19
CA ILE A 172 -18.34 6.61 -26.45
C ILE A 172 -17.70 6.32 -25.10
N GLU A 173 -16.57 6.94 -24.84
CA GLU A 173 -15.88 6.91 -23.55
C GLU A 173 -15.96 8.28 -22.91
N ARG A 174 -16.24 8.31 -21.62
CA ARG A 174 -16.37 9.54 -20.83
C ARG A 174 -15.40 9.51 -19.68
N GLU A 175 -14.68 10.60 -19.52
CA GLU A 175 -13.71 10.81 -18.46
C GLU A 175 -14.12 12.06 -17.69
N GLY A 176 -14.23 11.94 -16.36
CA GLY A 176 -14.48 13.05 -15.46
C GLY A 176 -13.16 13.48 -14.85
N LEU A 177 -12.71 14.69 -15.15
CA LEU A 177 -11.58 15.31 -14.48
C LEU A 177 -12.08 16.03 -13.23
N VAL A 178 -11.59 15.62 -12.07
CA VAL A 178 -11.96 16.25 -10.79
C VAL A 178 -10.71 16.84 -10.17
N ARG A 179 -10.71 18.17 -9.99
CA ARG A 179 -9.71 18.87 -9.19
C ARG A 179 -10.07 18.78 -7.71
N VAL A 180 -9.08 18.50 -6.88
CA VAL A 180 -9.19 18.45 -5.43
C VAL A 180 -8.10 19.32 -4.83
N ASP A 181 -8.50 20.38 -4.14
CA ASP A 181 -7.59 21.21 -3.35
C ASP A 181 -7.62 20.71 -1.91
N MET A 182 -6.45 20.52 -1.31
CA MET A 182 -6.33 20.05 0.06
C MET A 182 -5.29 20.83 0.82
N SER A 183 -5.55 21.05 2.11
CA SER A 183 -4.61 21.63 3.06
C SER A 183 -4.70 20.87 4.37
N TRP A 184 -3.57 20.70 5.04
CA TRP A 184 -3.49 19.96 6.28
C TRP A 184 -2.33 20.47 7.13
N GLU A 185 -2.26 20.00 8.37
CA GLU A 185 -1.10 20.15 9.23
C GLU A 185 -0.68 18.77 9.69
N PHE A 186 0.60 18.42 9.48
CA PHE A 186 1.14 17.13 9.90
C PHE A 186 2.31 17.34 10.84
N LYS A 187 2.18 16.84 12.08
CA LYS A 187 3.19 16.98 13.14
C LYS A 187 3.63 18.44 13.35
N GLY A 188 2.68 19.38 13.27
CA GLY A 188 2.89 20.82 13.45
C GLY A 188 3.34 21.57 12.19
N VAL A 189 3.53 20.88 11.06
CA VAL A 189 3.94 21.50 9.79
C VAL A 189 2.71 21.65 8.87
N PRO A 190 2.29 22.88 8.54
CA PRO A 190 1.21 23.11 7.58
C PRO A 190 1.68 22.85 6.15
N ASP A 191 0.82 22.24 5.34
CA ASP A 191 1.08 21.94 3.93
C ASP A 191 -0.22 21.96 3.11
N SER A 192 -0.09 22.00 1.78
CA SER A 192 -1.23 22.01 0.85
C SER A 192 -0.85 21.50 -0.53
N GLU A 193 -1.81 20.87 -1.21
CA GLU A 193 -1.63 20.30 -2.53
C GLU A 193 -2.90 20.44 -3.37
N THR A 194 -2.74 20.55 -4.68
CA THR A 194 -3.84 20.48 -5.65
C THR A 194 -3.63 19.29 -6.57
N LEU A 195 -4.58 18.36 -6.56
CA LEU A 195 -4.53 17.15 -7.38
C LEU A 195 -5.65 17.13 -8.40
N GLU A 196 -5.38 16.54 -9.56
CA GLU A 196 -6.38 16.26 -10.56
C GLU A 196 -6.51 14.75 -10.77
N PHE A 197 -7.74 14.24 -10.64
CA PHE A 197 -8.04 12.83 -10.84
C PHE A 197 -8.87 12.65 -12.11
N CYS A 198 -8.34 11.86 -13.05
CA CYS A 198 -9.12 11.34 -14.16
C CYS A 198 -9.92 10.12 -13.69
N ILE A 199 -11.25 10.21 -13.81
CA ILE A 199 -12.18 9.17 -13.38
C ILE A 199 -12.95 8.67 -14.59
N ARG A 200 -12.86 7.37 -14.88
CA ARG A 200 -13.72 6.74 -15.88
C ARG A 200 -15.20 6.85 -15.47
N VAL A 201 -16.00 7.45 -16.35
CA VAL A 201 -17.44 7.66 -16.14
C VAL A 201 -18.21 6.54 -16.81
N ASN A 202 -18.89 5.74 -15.99
CA ASN A 202 -19.77 4.68 -16.47
C ASN A 202 -21.16 5.23 -16.81
N ASN A 203 -21.92 4.49 -17.62
CA ASN A 203 -23.27 4.90 -17.98
C ASN A 203 -24.17 4.98 -16.73
N GLY A 204 -24.94 6.07 -16.60
CA GLY A 204 -25.78 6.33 -15.43
C GLY A 204 -25.05 6.80 -14.16
N MET A 205 -23.74 7.07 -14.24
CA MET A 205 -22.97 7.58 -13.12
C MET A 205 -23.26 9.07 -12.87
N SER A 206 -23.68 9.42 -11.65
CA SER A 206 -23.95 10.81 -11.26
C SER A 206 -22.65 11.58 -10.99
N GLN A 207 -22.74 12.92 -11.00
CA GLN A 207 -21.63 13.79 -10.63
C GLN A 207 -21.11 13.48 -9.21
N ASP A 208 -22.01 13.20 -8.27
CA ASP A 208 -21.65 12.80 -6.90
C ASP A 208 -20.84 11.50 -6.85
N ALA A 209 -21.14 10.53 -7.73
CA ALA A 209 -20.38 9.30 -7.80
C ALA A 209 -18.96 9.55 -8.35
N ILE A 210 -18.80 10.50 -9.27
CA ILE A 210 -17.49 10.88 -9.83
C ILE A 210 -16.67 11.57 -8.76
N ILE A 211 -17.26 12.56 -8.08
CA ILE A 211 -16.63 13.26 -6.94
C ILE A 211 -16.30 12.28 -5.82
N GLY A 212 -17.20 11.33 -5.50
CA GLY A 212 -16.95 10.32 -4.47
C GLY A 212 -15.77 9.40 -4.78
N LYS A 213 -15.52 9.07 -6.06
CA LYS A 213 -14.30 8.35 -6.46
C LYS A 213 -13.06 9.22 -6.32
N ALA A 214 -13.11 10.46 -6.81
CA ALA A 214 -12.00 11.41 -6.66
C ALA A 214 -11.66 11.67 -5.18
N GLU A 215 -12.68 11.80 -4.33
CA GLU A 215 -12.52 11.92 -2.87
C GLU A 215 -11.78 10.73 -2.26
N ARG A 216 -12.15 9.50 -2.64
CA ARG A 216 -11.44 8.30 -2.19
C ARG A 216 -9.98 8.31 -2.65
N LYS A 217 -9.71 8.62 -3.92
CA LYS A 217 -8.35 8.68 -4.47
C LYS A 217 -7.50 9.76 -3.80
N ALA A 218 -8.06 10.94 -3.58
CA ALA A 218 -7.41 12.05 -2.89
C ALA A 218 -7.01 11.67 -1.45
N LYS A 219 -7.90 11.02 -0.71
CA LYS A 219 -7.60 10.56 0.65
C LYS A 219 -6.58 9.43 0.67
N ALA A 220 -6.66 8.51 -0.30
CA ALA A 220 -5.67 7.43 -0.45
C ALA A 220 -4.28 7.99 -0.76
N TRP A 221 -4.20 8.99 -1.63
CA TRP A 221 -2.96 9.70 -1.94
C TRP A 221 -2.40 10.38 -0.69
N LEU A 222 -3.22 11.15 0.03
CA LEU A 222 -2.77 11.86 1.23
C LEU A 222 -2.29 10.88 2.31
N TYR A 223 -3.05 9.82 2.58
CA TYR A 223 -2.64 8.79 3.54
C TYR A 223 -1.30 8.15 3.14
N SER A 224 -1.15 7.82 1.85
CA SER A 224 0.09 7.22 1.33
C SER A 224 1.27 8.20 1.43
N HIS A 225 1.03 9.48 1.16
CA HIS A 225 2.00 10.55 1.25
C HIS A 225 2.50 10.77 2.68
N LEU A 226 1.61 10.70 3.67
CA LEU A 226 1.95 10.92 5.08
C LEU A 226 2.55 9.70 5.79
N THR A 227 2.28 8.49 5.29
CA THR A 227 2.65 7.22 5.97
C THR A 227 3.72 6.40 5.23
N ASP A 228 4.19 6.87 4.08
CA ASP A 228 5.09 6.13 3.17
C ASP A 228 4.58 4.71 2.83
N THR A 229 3.26 4.51 2.86
CA THR A 229 2.60 3.24 2.55
C THR A 229 1.86 3.36 1.24
N ILE A 230 1.98 2.37 0.35
CA ILE A 230 1.24 2.38 -0.92
C ILE A 230 -0.08 1.64 -0.73
N ILE A 231 -1.20 2.37 -0.75
CA ILE A 231 -2.53 1.76 -0.88
C ILE A 231 -2.91 1.71 -2.36
N SER A 232 -3.05 0.49 -2.91
CA SER A 232 -3.44 0.30 -4.31
C SER A 232 -4.80 0.94 -4.61
N ASP A 233 -4.92 1.54 -5.79
CA ASP A 233 -6.12 2.27 -6.19
C ASP A 233 -7.34 1.33 -6.36
N GLY A 234 -7.11 0.02 -6.45
CA GLY A 234 -8.18 -0.99 -6.46
C GLY A 234 -9.14 -0.85 -7.65
N GLU A 235 -8.75 -0.09 -8.68
CA GLU A 235 -9.51 -0.03 -9.92
C GLU A 235 -9.40 -1.38 -10.63
N VAL A 236 -10.55 -2.02 -10.79
CA VAL A 236 -10.68 -3.30 -11.50
C VAL A 236 -10.53 -2.98 -12.99
N GLU A 237 -9.36 -3.25 -13.56
CA GLU A 237 -9.25 -3.41 -15.01
C GLU A 237 -9.96 -4.70 -15.42
N ASP A 238 -10.73 -4.67 -16.51
CA ASP A 238 -11.44 -5.82 -17.11
C ASP A 238 -10.49 -6.94 -17.64
N GLY A 239 -9.23 -6.96 -17.20
CA GLY A 239 -8.17 -7.87 -17.66
C GLY A 239 -7.66 -8.78 -16.55
N ARG A 240 -7.93 -10.09 -16.69
CA ARG A 240 -7.41 -11.26 -15.93
C ARG A 240 -6.47 -10.93 -14.75
N GLU A 241 -7.02 -11.06 -13.56
CA GLU A 241 -6.40 -10.68 -12.29
C GLU A 241 -5.42 -11.74 -11.75
N MET A 242 -4.30 -11.26 -11.18
CA MET A 242 -3.53 -12.05 -10.21
C MET A 242 -4.42 -12.37 -9.01
N ARG A 243 -4.59 -13.66 -8.70
CA ARG A 243 -5.35 -14.13 -7.54
C ARG A 243 -4.40 -14.46 -6.40
N ASN A 244 -4.85 -14.27 -5.17
CA ASN A 244 -4.18 -14.88 -4.02
C ASN A 244 -4.26 -16.41 -4.18
N ALA A 245 -3.14 -17.09 -3.97
CA ALA A 245 -3.13 -18.54 -3.94
C ALA A 245 -3.92 -19.01 -2.71
N THR A 246 -5.04 -19.69 -2.94
CA THR A 246 -5.72 -20.43 -1.87
C THR A 246 -4.80 -21.59 -1.47
N PRO A 247 -4.45 -21.76 -0.18
CA PRO A 247 -3.70 -22.94 0.24
C PRO A 247 -4.57 -24.18 -0.02
N ASP A 248 -4.08 -25.07 -0.89
CA ASP A 248 -4.78 -26.31 -1.21
C ASP A 248 -4.70 -27.24 0.00
N SER A 249 -5.85 -27.64 0.55
CA SER A 249 -5.93 -28.71 1.56
C SER A 249 -5.77 -30.05 0.87
N GLY A 250 -4.58 -30.32 0.33
CA GLY A 250 -4.28 -31.50 -0.45
C GLY A 250 -4.09 -32.75 0.41
N THR A 251 -5.16 -33.49 0.66
CA THR A 251 -5.07 -34.95 0.87
C THR A 251 -4.88 -35.63 -0.49
N GLN A 252 -3.66 -35.57 -1.02
CA GLN A 252 -3.25 -36.48 -2.10
C GLN A 252 -2.26 -37.51 -1.55
N LYS A 253 -2.72 -38.76 -1.52
CA LYS A 253 -1.99 -39.95 -1.12
C LYS A 253 -0.80 -40.14 -2.10
N PRO A 254 0.46 -40.27 -1.63
CA PRO A 254 1.59 -40.47 -2.53
C PRO A 254 1.54 -41.88 -3.14
N LYS A 255 1.55 -41.96 -4.48
CA LYS A 255 1.89 -43.19 -5.20
C LYS A 255 3.40 -43.29 -5.35
N ALA A 256 3.95 -44.40 -4.85
CA ALA A 256 5.36 -44.75 -4.90
C ALA A 256 5.84 -45.03 -6.33
N GLY A 257 7.08 -44.63 -6.61
CA GLY A 257 7.81 -44.97 -7.84
C GLY A 257 9.11 -44.18 -7.98
N ASN A 258 10.14 -44.53 -7.20
CA ASN A 258 11.56 -44.19 -7.45
C ASN A 258 12.14 -45.22 -8.46
N PRO A 259 13.33 -45.10 -9.12
CA PRO A 259 14.56 -44.49 -8.59
C PRO A 259 15.49 -43.74 -9.58
N LEU A 260 16.36 -42.87 -9.06
CA LEU A 260 17.78 -42.69 -9.44
C LEU A 260 18.39 -41.68 -8.43
N ALA A 261 19.02 -42.12 -7.33
CA ALA A 261 20.43 -42.49 -7.22
C ALA A 261 21.42 -41.31 -7.42
N GLY A 262 22.07 -40.89 -6.32
CA GLY A 262 23.43 -40.34 -6.35
C GLY A 262 23.65 -38.98 -5.70
N ALA A 263 23.95 -38.94 -4.39
CA ALA A 263 25.17 -38.34 -3.82
C ALA A 263 25.04 -38.20 -2.29
N ALA A 264 26.07 -38.68 -1.60
CA ALA A 264 26.11 -38.94 -0.17
C ALA A 264 26.34 -37.68 0.69
N VAL A 265 25.74 -37.70 1.88
CA VAL A 265 25.99 -36.80 3.02
C VAL A 265 27.00 -37.46 3.96
N PRO A 266 28.03 -36.76 4.48
CA PRO A 266 28.77 -37.25 5.65
C PRO A 266 28.07 -36.85 6.98
N PRO A 267 28.12 -37.72 8.02
CA PRO A 267 27.30 -37.65 9.25
C PRO A 267 27.81 -36.68 10.35
N PRO A 268 27.01 -36.41 11.40
CA PRO A 268 27.31 -35.45 12.47
C PRO A 268 28.06 -36.10 13.65
N VAL A 269 28.83 -35.31 14.41
CA VAL A 269 29.39 -35.74 15.70
C VAL A 269 29.14 -34.66 16.76
N ALA A 270 28.61 -35.07 17.90
CA ALA A 270 28.27 -34.27 19.06
C ALA A 270 29.32 -34.39 20.19
N ALA A 271 29.31 -33.37 21.06
CA ALA A 271 29.74 -33.30 22.47
C ALA A 271 31.23 -33.00 22.81
N ALA A 272 31.37 -32.10 23.81
CA ALA A 272 32.52 -31.31 24.27
C ALA A 272 33.52 -32.06 25.21
N PRO A 273 34.63 -31.41 25.64
CA PRO A 273 34.62 -30.71 26.94
C PRO A 273 35.47 -29.41 27.04
N LYS A 274 35.28 -28.69 28.17
CA LYS A 274 35.90 -27.42 28.62
C LYS A 274 37.42 -27.49 28.86
N GLN A 275 38.12 -26.37 28.65
CA GLN A 275 39.21 -25.87 29.52
C GLN A 275 39.35 -24.34 29.40
N GLU A 276 39.93 -23.74 30.44
CA GLU A 276 39.87 -22.34 30.89
C GLU A 276 41.27 -21.70 30.76
N GLU A 277 41.43 -20.45 30.27
CA GLU A 277 42.41 -19.45 30.78
C GLU A 277 42.33 -18.07 30.06
N LYS A 278 42.95 -17.06 30.68
CA LYS A 278 42.58 -15.63 30.80
C LYS A 278 43.44 -14.66 29.91
N PRO A 279 43.33 -13.30 30.01
CA PRO A 279 43.32 -12.36 28.87
C PRO A 279 44.63 -11.58 28.63
N ILE A 280 44.81 -10.97 27.45
CA ILE A 280 45.79 -9.90 27.19
C ILE A 280 45.18 -8.83 26.26
N GLU A 281 45.40 -7.56 26.64
CA GLU A 281 44.94 -6.28 26.11
C GLU A 281 45.70 -5.78 24.83
N PRO A 282 45.32 -4.65 24.21
CA PRO A 282 45.53 -4.35 22.79
C PRO A 282 46.83 -3.58 22.47
N GLU A 283 47.31 -3.68 21.23
CA GLU A 283 48.33 -2.78 20.69
C GLU A 283 47.79 -1.89 19.54
N VAL A 284 48.18 -0.62 19.64
CA VAL A 284 47.80 0.55 18.84
C VAL A 284 48.97 0.92 17.92
N VAL A 285 48.74 1.14 16.63
CA VAL A 285 49.60 1.97 15.74
C VAL A 285 48.70 2.57 14.64
N SER A 286 48.16 3.79 14.82
CA SER A 286 48.69 5.13 14.49
C SER A 286 48.25 5.67 13.12
N SER A 287 47.44 6.74 13.14
CA SER A 287 47.10 7.62 12.01
C SER A 287 48.27 8.55 11.61
N PRO A 288 48.23 9.15 10.40
CA PRO A 288 48.68 10.51 10.17
C PRO A 288 47.49 11.51 9.99
N PRO A 289 47.69 12.84 10.17
CA PRO A 289 46.66 13.79 10.60
C PRO A 289 46.27 14.81 9.47
N PRO A 290 45.47 15.87 9.70
CA PRO A 290 44.34 16.24 8.84
C PRO A 290 44.65 17.37 7.83
N ALA A 291 44.00 17.34 6.67
CA ALA A 291 43.96 18.48 5.76
C ALA A 291 42.51 18.98 5.61
N ALA A 292 42.27 20.12 6.25
CA ALA A 292 41.27 21.16 5.95
C ALA A 292 39.80 20.71 5.77
N ASP A 293 39.03 20.99 6.82
CA ASP A 293 37.60 21.21 6.79
C ASP A 293 37.19 22.15 5.64
N LEU A 294 36.35 21.65 4.74
CA LEU A 294 35.31 22.43 4.08
C LEU A 294 33.97 21.75 4.40
N LYS A 295 33.41 22.12 5.56
CA LYS A 295 31.98 22.02 5.80
C LYS A 295 31.29 22.86 4.72
N LEU A 296 30.53 22.23 3.83
CA LEU A 296 29.43 22.92 3.17
C LEU A 296 28.18 22.72 4.03
N GLU A 297 27.63 23.83 4.49
CA GLU A 297 26.33 23.94 5.14
C GLU A 297 25.23 23.28 4.28
N PRO A 298 24.19 22.69 4.88
CA PRO A 298 22.99 22.30 4.15
C PRO A 298 22.22 23.58 3.75
N GLU A 299 21.38 23.51 2.73
CA GLU A 299 20.65 24.63 2.08
C GLU A 299 21.35 25.24 0.84
N THR A 300 21.65 24.42 -0.17
CA THR A 300 21.68 24.91 -1.57
C THR A 300 20.98 23.90 -2.45
N SER A 301 19.80 24.26 -2.96
CA SER A 301 19.17 23.54 -4.06
C SER A 301 20.12 23.55 -5.26
N VAL A 302 20.69 22.39 -5.59
CA VAL A 302 21.54 22.26 -6.78
C VAL A 302 20.66 22.53 -8.00
N SER A 303 21.10 23.41 -8.89
CA SER A 303 20.35 23.70 -10.11
C SER A 303 20.70 22.69 -11.22
N VAL A 304 19.80 22.49 -12.18
CA VAL A 304 20.07 21.66 -13.38
C VAL A 304 21.32 22.17 -14.12
N ALA A 305 21.55 23.49 -14.13
CA ALA A 305 22.71 24.11 -14.76
C ALA A 305 24.04 23.76 -14.07
N ASP A 306 24.03 23.52 -12.75
CA ASP A 306 25.22 23.10 -12.01
C ASP A 306 25.53 21.62 -12.29
N LEU A 307 24.50 20.79 -12.40
CA LEU A 307 24.63 19.38 -12.80
C LEU A 307 25.17 19.24 -14.22
N GLU A 308 24.71 20.07 -15.17
CA GLU A 308 25.22 20.08 -16.55
C GLU A 308 26.71 20.40 -16.64
N LYS A 309 27.18 21.41 -15.89
CA LYS A 309 28.61 21.75 -15.84
C LYS A 309 29.43 20.60 -15.27
N LEU A 310 28.93 19.93 -14.23
CA LEU A 310 29.59 18.79 -13.59
C LEU A 310 29.69 17.59 -14.55
N LEU A 311 28.62 17.30 -15.31
CA LEU A 311 28.58 16.22 -16.30
C LEU A 311 29.54 16.48 -17.47
N GLN A 312 29.59 17.72 -17.99
CA GLN A 312 30.50 18.12 -19.06
C GLN A 312 31.97 17.93 -18.67
N ALA A 313 32.35 18.22 -17.42
CA ALA A 313 33.70 18.00 -16.91
C ALA A 313 34.13 16.53 -16.93
N HIS A 314 33.17 15.60 -16.96
CA HIS A 314 33.40 14.15 -17.00
C HIS A 314 33.05 13.50 -18.35
N GLY A 315 32.85 14.30 -19.40
CA GLY A 315 32.62 13.81 -20.76
C GLY A 315 31.28 13.10 -20.96
N VAL A 316 30.31 13.32 -20.08
CA VAL A 316 28.95 12.77 -20.17
C VAL A 316 27.98 13.91 -20.49
N SER A 317 27.04 13.68 -21.40
CA SER A 317 26.04 14.68 -21.77
C SER A 317 24.72 14.48 -21.03
N MET A 318 24.00 15.58 -20.77
CA MET A 318 22.68 15.54 -20.11
C MET A 318 21.69 14.60 -20.82
N PRO A 319 21.62 14.54 -22.17
CA PRO A 319 20.78 13.56 -22.87
C PRO A 319 21.11 12.10 -22.56
N GLN A 320 22.38 11.75 -22.32
CA GLN A 320 22.76 10.39 -21.95
C GLN A 320 22.25 10.01 -20.55
N VAL A 321 22.30 10.96 -19.60
CA VAL A 321 21.76 10.78 -18.25
C VAL A 321 20.24 10.65 -18.29
N VAL A 322 19.55 11.49 -19.06
CA VAL A 322 18.10 11.40 -19.27
C VAL A 322 17.71 10.03 -19.82
N LYS A 323 18.41 9.54 -20.85
CA LYS A 323 18.15 8.22 -21.44
C LYS A 323 18.41 7.08 -20.44
N PHE A 324 19.45 7.20 -19.61
CA PHE A 324 19.73 6.25 -18.54
C PHE A 324 18.60 6.22 -17.50
N CYS A 325 18.18 7.38 -16.99
CA CYS A 325 17.08 7.48 -16.03
C CYS A 325 15.77 6.90 -16.60
N GLN A 326 15.47 7.18 -17.88
CA GLN A 326 14.33 6.58 -18.56
C GLN A 326 14.43 5.05 -18.65
N SER A 327 15.61 4.51 -19.00
CA SER A 327 15.81 3.05 -19.13
C SER A 327 15.70 2.30 -17.81
N GLN A 328 16.09 2.95 -16.71
CA GLN A 328 16.08 2.37 -15.36
C GLN A 328 14.81 2.71 -14.58
N GLN A 329 13.83 3.38 -15.21
CA GLN A 329 12.61 3.89 -14.55
C GLN A 329 12.90 4.76 -13.30
N ILE A 330 14.03 5.46 -13.30
CA ILE A 330 14.40 6.37 -12.21
C ILE A 330 13.60 7.65 -12.40
N TYR A 331 12.51 7.78 -11.64
CA TYR A 331 11.67 8.96 -11.41
C TYR A 331 11.71 10.01 -12.54
N TYR A 332 11.02 9.69 -13.65
CA TYR A 332 10.89 10.56 -14.82
C TYR A 332 9.43 11.00 -15.02
N VAL A 333 9.20 12.27 -15.36
CA VAL A 333 7.88 12.80 -15.74
C VAL A 333 7.67 12.57 -17.23
N GLN A 334 6.75 11.69 -17.61
CA GLN A 334 6.37 11.50 -19.01
C GLN A 334 5.80 12.82 -19.57
N GLY A 335 6.34 13.29 -20.70
CA GLY A 335 5.88 14.50 -21.38
C GLY A 335 6.78 15.74 -21.23
N ALA A 336 7.91 15.67 -20.54
CA ALA A 336 8.90 16.74 -20.53
C ALA A 336 9.57 16.88 -21.91
N SER A 337 8.99 17.74 -22.75
CA SER A 337 9.68 18.26 -23.93
C SER A 337 10.58 19.42 -23.46
N ARG A 338 11.90 19.21 -23.57
CA ARG A 338 13.01 20.11 -23.20
C ARG A 338 13.66 19.80 -21.85
N GLU A 339 14.97 19.97 -21.85
CA GLU A 339 16.00 19.47 -20.95
C GLU A 339 15.97 20.04 -19.51
N GLU A 340 14.82 20.45 -18.97
CA GLU A 340 14.79 21.31 -17.77
C GLU A 340 13.99 20.81 -16.56
N THR A 341 13.37 19.63 -16.57
CA THR A 341 12.52 19.21 -15.43
C THR A 341 12.78 17.78 -14.97
N PHE A 342 13.91 17.58 -14.30
CA PHE A 342 13.99 16.52 -13.29
C PHE A 342 13.20 16.96 -12.04
N PRO A 343 12.36 16.08 -11.45
CA PRO A 343 11.81 16.33 -10.13
C PRO A 343 12.93 16.63 -9.13
N PRO A 344 12.73 17.51 -8.13
CA PRO A 344 13.76 17.85 -7.14
C PRO A 344 14.42 16.63 -6.48
N LYS A 345 13.61 15.61 -6.13
CA LYS A 345 14.09 14.33 -5.58
C LYS A 345 14.99 13.55 -6.54
N THR A 346 14.71 13.60 -7.84
CA THR A 346 15.56 12.94 -8.85
C THR A 346 16.89 13.66 -8.98
N LEU A 347 16.89 14.99 -8.88
CA LEU A 347 18.10 15.80 -8.95
C LEU A 347 18.98 15.61 -7.72
N GLU A 348 18.40 15.57 -6.52
CA GLU A 348 19.08 15.23 -5.27
C GLU A 348 19.72 13.83 -5.35
N TRP A 349 18.98 12.84 -5.86
CA TRP A 349 19.49 11.48 -6.04
C TRP A 349 20.65 11.43 -7.05
N LEU A 350 20.55 12.15 -8.17
CA LEU A 350 21.60 12.20 -9.20
C LEU A 350 22.89 12.82 -8.66
N VAL A 351 22.78 13.88 -7.86
CA VAL A 351 23.94 14.51 -7.22
C VAL A 351 24.55 13.56 -6.16
N ALA A 352 23.72 12.94 -5.32
CA ALA A 352 24.19 12.01 -4.28
C ALA A 352 24.89 10.76 -4.86
N ASN A 353 24.50 10.33 -6.07
CA ASN A 353 25.03 9.13 -6.72
C ASN A 353 25.89 9.44 -7.95
N PHE A 354 26.37 10.68 -8.09
CA PHE A 354 26.99 11.19 -9.31
C PHE A 354 28.10 10.28 -9.89
N ASN A 355 29.05 9.84 -9.05
CA ASN A 355 30.15 8.98 -9.48
C ASN A 355 29.69 7.62 -10.03
N GLN A 356 28.62 7.06 -9.46
CA GLN A 356 28.05 5.78 -9.92
C GLN A 356 27.28 5.97 -11.23
N VAL A 357 26.54 7.07 -11.36
CA VAL A 357 25.81 7.43 -12.59
C VAL A 357 26.78 7.63 -13.75
N ILE A 358 27.89 8.36 -13.56
CA ILE A 358 28.94 8.52 -14.58
C ILE A 358 29.50 7.15 -15.00
N ALA A 359 29.77 6.25 -14.05
CA ALA A 359 30.28 4.92 -14.36
C ALA A 359 29.28 4.07 -15.18
N TRP A 360 27.98 4.13 -14.85
CA TRP A 360 26.95 3.37 -15.56
C TRP A 360 26.62 3.92 -16.94
N VAL A 361 26.57 5.25 -17.08
CA VAL A 361 26.36 5.92 -18.36
C VAL A 361 27.56 5.70 -19.26
N GLY A 362 28.79 5.82 -18.73
CA GLY A 362 30.02 5.56 -19.46
C GLY A 362 30.19 4.10 -19.90
N ALA A 363 29.69 3.13 -19.12
CA ALA A 363 29.69 1.71 -19.50
C ALA A 363 28.64 1.38 -20.58
N SER A 364 27.54 2.12 -20.62
CA SER A 364 26.44 1.92 -21.60
C SER A 364 26.70 2.59 -22.96
N GLY A 365 27.80 3.34 -23.09
CA GLY A 365 28.20 4.06 -24.31
C GLY A 365 29.30 3.37 -25.14
N LYS A 366 29.64 2.11 -24.86
CA LYS A 366 30.61 1.31 -25.64
C LYS A 366 29.95 0.15 -26.37
#